data_AF-A0A290Z8K2-F1
#
_entry.id   AF-A0A290Z8K2-F1
#
_cell.length_a   1.000
_cell.length_b   1.000
_cell.length_c   1.000
_cell.angle_alpha   90.00
_cell.angle_beta   90.00
_cell.angle_gamma   90.00
#
_symmetry.space_group_name_H-M   'P 1'
#
loop_
_entity.id
_entity.type
_entity.pdbx_description
1 polymer ?
#
loop_
_entity_poly.entity_id
_entity_poly.type
_entity_poly.pdbx_seq_one_letter_code
_entity_poly.pdbx_strand_id
1 'polypeptide(L)'
;MPAIGSRRVDAKVLIVLGVVVVLVAAGAFFGIRWWNDYKRVSQASAEDCRTAARIVEEGKALGADPVEAERWQERSRELRAGMRDGYLGFRIAVYEGWAAAVATGSTDRPDRAAIADSMAAAREHCEDARVDLPFPDPR
;
A
#
# COMPACT_ATOMS: atom_id res chain seq x y z
N MET A 1 -27.24 -59.96 1.32
CA MET A 1 -26.54 -58.84 0.67
C MET A 1 -27.62 -57.85 0.20
N PRO A 2 -27.77 -56.65 0.78
CA PRO A 2 -28.81 -55.72 0.34
C PRO A 2 -28.37 -55.05 -0.95
N ALA A 3 -29.25 -55.06 -1.95
CA ALA A 3 -29.07 -54.35 -3.21
C ALA A 3 -29.17 -52.85 -2.97
N ILE A 4 -28.11 -52.12 -3.29
CA ILE A 4 -28.11 -50.65 -3.30
C ILE A 4 -28.96 -50.23 -4.50
N GLY A 5 -30.24 -49.98 -4.25
CA GLY A 5 -31.16 -49.44 -5.26
C GLY A 5 -30.65 -48.10 -5.76
N SER A 6 -30.30 -48.04 -7.05
CA SER A 6 -30.00 -46.79 -7.75
C SER A 6 -31.27 -45.93 -7.74
N ARG A 7 -31.34 -44.97 -6.81
CA ARG A 7 -32.37 -43.94 -6.85
C ARG A 7 -32.06 -43.08 -8.07
N ARG A 8 -32.91 -43.14 -9.11
CA ARG A 8 -32.84 -42.20 -10.22
C ARG A 8 -33.06 -40.80 -9.66
N VAL A 9 -32.03 -39.97 -9.72
CA VAL A 9 -32.13 -38.57 -9.36
C VAL A 9 -32.97 -37.89 -10.44
N ASP A 10 -34.07 -37.26 -10.05
CA ASP A 10 -34.96 -36.57 -10.97
C ASP A 10 -34.18 -35.44 -11.68
N ALA A 11 -34.34 -35.30 -12.99
CA ALA A 11 -33.64 -34.29 -13.78
C ALA A 11 -33.89 -32.87 -13.25
N LYS A 12 -35.06 -32.64 -12.65
CA LYS A 12 -35.38 -31.36 -11.97
C LYS A 12 -34.45 -31.07 -10.79
N VAL A 13 -34.07 -32.10 -10.02
CA VAL A 13 -33.14 -31.97 -8.89
C VAL A 13 -31.75 -31.60 -9.40
N LEU A 14 -31.30 -32.20 -10.51
CA LEU A 14 -30.02 -31.87 -11.14
C LEU A 14 -30.00 -30.43 -11.69
N ILE A 15 -31.10 -29.95 -12.27
CA ILE A 15 -31.22 -28.56 -12.75
C ILE A 15 -31.13 -27.57 -11.58
N VAL A 16 -31.87 -27.81 -10.50
CA VAL A 16 -31.86 -26.94 -9.31
C VAL A 16 -30.46 -26.91 -8.69
N LEU A 17 -29.81 -28.06 -8.55
CA LEU A 17 -28.42 -28.13 -8.07
C LEU A 17 -27.47 -27.38 -8.98
N GLY A 18 -27.60 -27.51 -10.30
CA GLY A 18 -26.80 -26.76 -11.27
C GLY A 18 -26.95 -25.25 -11.10
N VAL A 19 -28.18 -24.75 -10.95
CA VAL A 19 -28.44 -23.33 -10.72
C VAL A 19 -27.84 -22.86 -9.39
N VAL A 20 -28.01 -23.61 -8.31
CA VAL A 20 -27.44 -23.27 -7.00
C VAL A 20 -25.91 -23.21 -7.06
N VAL A 21 -25.26 -24.19 -7.70
CA VAL A 21 -23.80 -24.19 -7.85
C VAL A 21 -23.32 -22.98 -8.63
N VAL A 22 -23.99 -22.61 -9.72
CA VAL A 22 -23.65 -21.41 -10.51
C VAL A 22 -23.82 -20.13 -9.70
N LEU A 23 -24.90 -20.01 -8.93
CA LEU A 23 -25.15 -18.84 -8.08
C LEU A 23 -24.11 -18.71 -6.95
N VAL A 24 -23.75 -19.82 -6.31
CA VAL A 24 -22.70 -19.85 -5.27
C VAL A 24 -21.34 -19.50 -5.87
N ALA A 25 -20.99 -20.07 -7.03
CA ALA A 25 -19.73 -19.77 -7.70
C ALA A 25 -19.64 -18.30 -8.14
N ALA A 26 -20.72 -17.75 -8.71
CA ALA A 26 -20.80 -16.34 -9.05
C ALA A 26 -20.68 -15.45 -7.79
N GLY A 27 -21.44 -15.75 -6.74
CA GLY A 27 -21.38 -15.02 -5.47
C GLY A 27 -19.98 -15.05 -4.83
N ALA A 28 -19.31 -16.19 -4.85
CA ALA A 28 -17.94 -16.33 -4.35
C ALA A 28 -16.94 -15.49 -5.18
N PHE A 29 -17.05 -15.51 -6.51
CA PHE A 29 -16.16 -14.74 -7.39
C PHE A 29 -16.32 -13.23 -7.16
N PHE A 30 -17.56 -12.73 -7.15
CA PHE A 30 -17.83 -11.32 -6.89
C PHE A 30 -17.47 -10.92 -5.44
N GLY A 31 -17.74 -11.78 -4.46
CA GLY A 31 -17.39 -11.54 -3.06
C GLY A 31 -15.89 -11.43 -2.83
N ILE A 32 -15.10 -12.33 -3.43
CA ILE A 32 -13.62 -12.29 -3.34
C ILE A 32 -13.08 -11.03 -4.03
N ARG A 33 -13.59 -10.69 -5.21
CA ARG A 33 -13.16 -9.49 -5.94
C ARG A 33 -13.47 -8.21 -5.17
N TRP A 34 -14.70 -8.08 -4.66
CA TRP A 34 -15.10 -6.94 -3.85
C TRP A 34 -14.28 -6.83 -2.57
N TRP A 35 -14.02 -7.96 -1.88
CA TRP A 35 -13.19 -7.99 -0.68
C TRP A 35 -11.74 -7.57 -0.94
N ASN A 36 -11.17 -7.98 -2.08
CA ASN A 36 -9.82 -7.57 -2.49
C ASN A 36 -9.77 -6.08 -2.84
N ASP A 37 -10.78 -5.56 -3.55
CA ASP A 37 -10.87 -4.13 -3.86
C ASP A 37 -11.11 -3.29 -2.58
N TYR A 38 -11.90 -3.81 -1.62
CA TYR A 38 -12.18 -3.15 -0.34
C TYR A 38 -10.93 -3.04 0.55
N LYS A 39 -10.03 -4.02 0.50
CA LYS A 39 -8.78 -4.02 1.27
C LYS A 39 -7.64 -3.26 0.61
N ARG A 40 -7.81 -2.79 -0.63
CA ARG A 40 -6.74 -2.13 -1.37
C ARG A 40 -6.44 -0.79 -0.74
N VAL A 41 -5.15 -0.53 -0.49
CA VAL A 41 -4.67 0.76 0.00
C VAL A 41 -5.07 1.88 -0.97
N SER A 42 -5.39 3.07 -0.45
CA SER A 42 -5.78 4.22 -1.29
C SER A 42 -4.71 4.48 -2.33
N GLN A 43 -5.12 4.75 -3.57
CA GLN A 43 -4.18 4.96 -4.65
C GLN A 43 -4.03 6.45 -4.88
N ALA A 44 -2.80 6.93 -4.70
CA ALA A 44 -2.45 8.32 -4.85
C ALA A 44 -2.38 8.73 -6.33
N SER A 45 -2.49 10.02 -6.60
CA SER A 45 -2.33 10.51 -7.96
C SER A 45 -0.88 10.39 -8.44
N ALA A 46 -0.66 10.31 -9.75
CA ALA A 46 0.69 10.33 -10.31
C ALA A 46 1.46 11.62 -9.96
N GLU A 47 0.76 12.72 -9.68
CA GLU A 47 1.36 13.96 -9.20
C GLU A 47 1.84 13.81 -7.75
N ASP A 48 1.00 13.32 -6.85
CA ASP A 48 1.37 13.06 -5.46
C ASP A 48 2.58 12.12 -5.37
N CYS A 49 2.57 11.03 -6.17
CA CYS A 49 3.66 10.08 -6.20
C CYS A 49 4.96 10.66 -6.76
N ARG A 50 4.91 11.55 -7.76
CA ARG A 50 6.12 12.25 -8.25
C ARG A 50 6.66 13.22 -7.21
N THR A 51 5.79 13.94 -6.51
CA THR A 51 6.17 14.81 -5.40
C THR A 51 6.81 13.99 -4.28
N ALA A 52 6.24 12.84 -3.94
CA ALA A 52 6.81 11.90 -2.98
C ALA A 52 8.19 11.39 -3.43
N ALA A 53 8.34 10.93 -4.67
CA ALA A 53 9.62 10.48 -5.22
C ALA A 53 10.70 11.56 -5.16
N ARG A 54 10.34 12.81 -5.45
CA ARG A 54 11.24 13.96 -5.33
C ARG A 54 11.70 14.17 -3.88
N ILE A 55 10.79 14.16 -2.92
CA ILE A 55 11.14 14.29 -1.49
C ILE A 55 12.08 13.15 -1.06
N VAL A 56 11.81 11.93 -1.51
CA VAL A 56 12.64 10.76 -1.21
C VAL A 56 14.06 10.93 -1.74
N GLU A 57 14.20 11.35 -3.00
CA GLU A 57 15.51 11.63 -3.61
C GLU A 57 16.26 12.76 -2.90
N GLU A 58 15.59 13.86 -2.57
CA GLU A 58 16.20 14.95 -1.81
C GLU A 58 16.67 14.49 -0.42
N GLY A 59 15.87 13.67 0.28
CA GLY A 59 16.20 13.11 1.59
C GLY A 59 17.41 12.18 1.57
N LYS A 60 17.59 11.41 0.48
CA LYS A 60 18.78 10.56 0.28
C LYS A 60 20.07 11.36 0.12
N ALA A 61 19.96 12.58 -0.39
CA ALA A 61 21.10 13.46 -0.66
C ALA A 61 21.52 14.31 0.55
N LEU A 62 20.83 14.18 1.69
CA LEU A 62 21.14 14.95 2.89
C LEU A 62 22.56 14.65 3.39
N GLY A 63 23.28 15.74 3.69
CA GLY A 63 24.52 15.71 4.46
C GLY A 63 24.27 15.68 5.97
N ALA A 64 25.36 15.75 6.74
CA ALA A 64 25.29 15.70 8.21
C ALA A 64 24.92 17.03 8.89
N ASP A 65 24.67 18.10 8.13
CA ASP A 65 24.32 19.42 8.68
C ASP A 65 22.86 19.43 9.18
N PRO A 66 22.61 19.60 10.49
CA PRO A 66 21.25 19.66 11.03
C PRO A 66 20.42 20.82 10.48
N VAL A 67 21.04 21.95 10.17
CA VAL A 67 20.32 23.12 9.63
C VAL A 67 19.87 22.88 8.20
N GLU A 68 20.66 22.15 7.41
CA GLU A 68 20.27 21.74 6.06
C GLU A 68 19.11 20.74 6.13
N ALA A 69 19.19 19.75 7.02
CA ALA A 69 18.13 18.76 7.22
C ALA A 69 16.81 19.41 7.66
N GLU A 70 16.84 20.35 8.59
CA GLU A 70 15.66 21.10 9.04
C GLU A 70 15.01 21.88 7.90
N ARG A 71 15.80 22.66 7.13
CA ARG A 71 15.28 23.41 5.98
C ARG A 71 14.69 22.50 4.91
N TRP A 72 15.27 21.32 4.71
CA TRP A 72 14.70 20.32 3.80
C TRP A 72 13.36 19.78 4.31
N GLN A 73 13.24 19.47 5.61
CA GLN A 73 11.98 19.03 6.21
C GLN A 73 10.89 20.10 6.09
N GLU A 74 11.22 21.37 6.30
CA GLU A 74 10.28 22.49 6.13
C GLU A 74 9.75 22.58 4.69
N ARG A 75 10.65 22.58 3.69
CA ARG A 75 10.25 22.59 2.27
C ARG A 75 9.44 21.35 1.89
N SER A 76 9.85 20.17 2.38
CA SER A 76 9.17 18.92 2.09
C SER A 76 7.76 18.90 2.70
N ARG A 77 7.58 19.48 3.89
CA ARG A 77 6.27 19.69 4.51
C ARG A 77 5.34 20.55 3.64
N GLU A 78 5.85 21.62 3.05
CA GLU A 78 5.06 22.46 2.13
C GLU A 78 4.65 21.68 0.86
N LEU A 79 5.58 20.92 0.28
CA LEU A 79 5.29 20.05 -0.87
C LEU A 79 4.21 19.01 -0.54
N ARG A 80 4.31 18.36 0.62
CA ARG A 80 3.30 17.39 1.08
C ARG A 80 1.97 18.02 1.44
N ALA A 81 1.93 19.27 1.89
CA ALA A 81 0.68 19.96 2.15
C ALA A 81 -0.17 20.13 0.86
N GLY A 82 0.47 20.11 -0.31
CA GLY A 82 -0.19 20.07 -1.61
C GLY A 82 -0.69 18.67 -2.03
N MET A 83 -0.30 17.59 -1.34
CA MET A 83 -0.70 16.24 -1.72
C MET A 83 -2.17 15.98 -1.39
N ARG A 84 -2.87 15.30 -2.29
CA ARG A 84 -4.28 14.92 -2.10
C ARG A 84 -4.44 13.63 -1.31
N ASP A 85 -3.51 12.68 -1.48
CA ASP A 85 -3.49 11.48 -0.66
C ASP A 85 -2.77 11.75 0.67
N GLY A 86 -3.56 11.94 1.72
CA GLY A 86 -3.06 12.20 3.07
C GLY A 86 -2.34 11.00 3.71
N TYR A 87 -2.64 9.77 3.28
CA TYR A 87 -1.94 8.58 3.79
C TYR A 87 -0.55 8.48 3.19
N LEU A 88 -0.39 8.70 1.88
CA LEU A 88 0.92 8.85 1.25
C LEU A 88 1.69 10.01 1.90
N GLY A 89 1.05 11.18 2.06
CA GLY A 89 1.65 12.33 2.75
C GLY A 89 2.12 12.00 4.17
N PHE A 90 1.37 11.21 4.93
CA PHE A 90 1.78 10.74 6.26
C PHE A 90 3.00 9.81 6.19
N ARG A 91 3.02 8.83 5.28
CA ARG A 91 4.14 7.90 5.12
C ARG A 91 5.43 8.62 4.72
N ILE A 92 5.33 9.62 3.85
CA ILE A 92 6.48 10.46 3.47
C ILE A 92 6.95 11.32 4.65
N ALA A 93 6.05 11.84 5.50
CA ALA A 93 6.45 12.55 6.72
C ALA A 93 7.26 11.65 7.69
N VAL A 94 6.87 10.37 7.83
CA VAL A 94 7.64 9.40 8.63
C VAL A 94 9.04 9.19 8.04
N TYR A 95 9.13 9.07 6.71
CA TYR A 95 10.42 9.01 6.03
C TYR A 95 11.26 10.28 6.24
N GLU A 96 10.66 11.47 6.19
CA GLU A 96 11.35 12.75 6.41
C GLU A 96 12.05 12.80 7.77
N GLY A 97 11.34 12.39 8.83
CA GLY A 97 11.91 12.30 10.18
C GLY A 97 13.08 11.31 10.23
N TRP A 98 12.89 10.11 9.69
CA TRP A 98 13.92 9.08 9.66
C TRP A 98 15.17 9.50 8.86
N ALA A 99 14.99 10.08 7.67
CA ALA A 99 16.10 10.47 6.79
C ALA A 99 16.94 11.57 7.43
N ALA A 100 16.31 12.58 8.03
CA ALA A 100 17.03 13.62 8.77
C ALA A 100 17.77 13.07 9.99
N ALA A 101 17.14 12.15 10.74
CA ALA A 101 17.76 11.51 11.89
C ALA A 101 18.99 10.67 11.48
N VAL A 102 18.89 9.90 10.39
CA VAL A 102 20.00 9.14 9.83
C VAL A 102 21.13 10.06 9.40
N ALA A 103 20.81 11.12 8.66
CA ALA A 103 21.79 12.05 8.11
C ALA A 103 22.57 12.78 9.22
N THR A 104 21.88 13.21 10.27
CA THR A 104 22.46 13.97 11.39
C THR A 104 23.01 13.11 12.53
N GLY A 105 22.84 11.78 12.47
CA GLY A 105 23.28 10.86 13.51
C GLY A 105 22.41 10.86 14.78
N SER A 106 21.16 11.32 14.68
CA SER A 106 20.20 11.26 15.79
C SER A 106 19.79 9.81 16.09
N THR A 107 19.71 9.48 17.38
CA THR A 107 19.18 8.19 17.86
C THR A 107 17.65 8.18 17.95
N ASP A 108 17.00 9.34 17.87
CA ASP A 108 15.55 9.48 17.86
C ASP A 108 15.01 9.22 16.46
N ARG A 109 14.84 7.94 16.14
CA ARG A 109 14.29 7.47 14.85
C ARG A 109 13.48 6.20 15.05
N PRO A 110 12.48 5.93 14.18
CA PRO A 110 11.77 4.66 14.18
C PRO A 110 12.76 3.48 14.05
N ASP A 111 12.41 2.34 14.62
CA ASP A 111 13.18 1.12 14.39
C ASP A 111 13.14 0.70 12.91
N ARG A 112 14.07 -0.19 12.54
CA ARG A 112 14.26 -0.64 11.16
C ARG A 112 12.99 -1.24 10.55
N ALA A 113 12.22 -2.01 11.32
CA ALA A 113 11.02 -2.67 10.82
C ALA A 113 9.91 -1.64 10.57
N ALA A 114 9.72 -0.72 11.51
CA ALA A 114 8.73 0.34 11.40
C ALA A 114 8.96 1.25 10.19
N ILE A 115 10.21 1.63 9.92
CA ILE A 115 10.50 2.44 8.72
C ILE A 115 10.37 1.62 7.43
N ALA A 116 10.76 0.35 7.42
CA ALA A 116 10.59 -0.53 6.27
C ALA A 116 9.11 -0.69 5.89
N ASP A 117 8.26 -0.93 6.89
CA ASP A 117 6.81 -1.03 6.71
C ASP A 117 6.22 0.29 6.21
N SER A 118 6.69 1.43 6.72
CA SER A 118 6.25 2.75 6.24
C SER A 118 6.63 3.00 4.78
N MET A 119 7.87 2.66 4.39
CA MET A 119 8.35 2.77 3.00
C MET A 119 7.60 1.82 2.06
N ALA A 120 7.30 0.60 2.50
CA ALA A 120 6.50 -0.36 1.74
C ALA A 120 5.07 0.14 1.53
N ALA A 121 4.42 0.63 2.58
CA ALA A 121 3.08 1.20 2.48
C ALA A 121 3.05 2.42 1.54
N ALA A 122 4.04 3.30 1.60
CA ALA A 122 4.15 4.42 0.66
C ALA A 122 4.24 3.95 -0.80
N ARG A 123 4.99 2.88 -1.09
CA ARG A 123 5.06 2.29 -2.44
C ARG A 123 3.72 1.72 -2.87
N GLU A 124 3.00 1.05 -1.97
CA GLU A 124 1.67 0.48 -2.24
C GLU A 124 0.66 1.56 -2.68
N HIS A 125 0.72 2.76 -2.07
CA HIS A 125 -0.09 3.92 -2.48
C HIS A 125 0.18 4.39 -3.92
N CYS A 126 1.34 4.06 -4.50
CA CYS A 126 1.80 4.52 -5.81
C CYS A 126 1.81 3.43 -6.89
N GLU A 127 1.33 2.22 -6.59
CA GLU A 127 1.32 1.09 -7.52
C GLU A 127 0.51 1.37 -8.79
N ASP A 128 -0.72 1.89 -8.67
CA ASP A 128 -1.55 2.23 -9.83
C ASP A 128 -0.96 3.37 -10.67
N ALA A 129 -0.29 4.32 -10.01
CA ALA A 129 0.39 5.44 -10.65
C ALA A 129 1.67 5.02 -11.38
N ARG A 130 2.22 3.82 -11.08
CA ARG A 130 3.47 3.29 -11.62
C ARG A 130 4.66 4.24 -11.47
N VAL A 131 4.66 4.98 -10.36
CA VAL A 131 5.78 5.83 -9.97
C VAL A 131 6.55 5.11 -8.88
N ASP A 132 7.83 4.85 -9.15
CA ASP A 132 8.70 4.25 -8.14
C ASP A 132 9.07 5.27 -7.05
N LEU A 133 9.11 4.80 -5.81
CA LEU A 133 9.59 5.57 -4.67
C LEU A 133 10.97 5.02 -4.28
N PRO A 134 12.07 5.73 -4.62
CA PRO A 134 13.42 5.20 -4.57
C PRO A 134 14.00 5.26 -3.15
N PHE A 135 13.26 4.74 -2.16
CA PHE A 135 13.71 4.73 -0.77
C PHE A 135 15.01 3.92 -0.61
N PRO A 136 15.94 4.38 0.22
CA PRO A 136 17.11 3.59 0.60
C PRO A 136 16.72 2.36 1.42
N ASP A 137 17.62 1.38 1.52
CA ASP A 137 17.48 0.30 2.51
C ASP A 137 17.52 0.89 3.92
N PRO A 138 16.49 0.67 4.76
CA PRO A 138 16.50 1.13 6.13
C PRO A 138 17.60 0.41 6.91
N ARG A 139 18.66 1.12 7.30
CA ARG A 139 19.80 0.60 8.09
C ARG A 139 19.71 0.99 9.57
#